data_AF-A0A7W8W5W8-F1
#
_entry.id   AF-A0A7W8W5W8-F1
#
_cell.length_a   1.000
_cell.length_b   1.000
_cell.length_c   1.000
_cell.angle_alpha   90.00
_cell.angle_beta   90.00
_cell.angle_gamma   90.00
#
_symmetry.space_group_name_H-M   'P 1'
#
loop_
_entity.id
_entity.type
_entity.pdbx_description
1 polymer ?
#
loop_
_entity_poly.entity_id
_entity_poly.type
_entity_poly.pdbx_seq_one_letter_code
_entity_poly.pdbx_strand_id
1 'polypeptide(L)'
;MFLIARGAVINAGTIAAPNGTAELAAGKQVLLQDSGSSRQVFVQMGSQGTVVNRGHIKAAQVSLQAADGNVYALAGGGTRIRATGTANRDGHVWLVADGGRVSQLGKISASNADGSGGTVDTQAAQLAFGRHAAVHAGRWSLLTPAFTIDDAAARALQRSLNAGTSIDVTTTGANGATGDLGIASSLNWSGPASLTLAAYHNVSVTTGTTIANNGAGNLALRSDASGIDNGGSVINNGTIDWSKSAGIVSTLYDMNGSYSPGTLVGNAAWSAPLYSGLVTQITGYQLVNSVTDLQSIANNLAGNYALGKDIDGSNVAFTTLGPSSIPAFSFTGQFDGMWHTISNVLPSDFAIFGEIGATGVVRDVNVKSNVSTTANNLSYAGILAVYNYGMIANVFTSGAIVSETGGSTDWFAGLVFENDGLIARSGSSATVRAGVAGGLVINNGGTITESYTTGSVTADNVFGYAGGLAVTNADHGTITQSFATGPVSSASIFVGGICGYPGCVGIGSDVYWNVQTTGQSSGGGNLPASNGLTTAQMSAPASFVGWDFGPSGAWTMPPGATHPVLTWQVTGQ
;
A
#
# COMPACT_ATOMS: atom_id res chain seq x y z
N MET A 1 19.03 14.48 -27.17
CA MET A 1 20.17 15.41 -27.31
C MET A 1 21.09 15.21 -26.13
N PHE A 2 22.36 14.91 -26.37
CA PHE A 2 23.35 14.66 -25.32
C PHE A 2 24.44 15.74 -25.35
N LEU A 3 24.68 16.39 -24.22
CA LEU A 3 25.82 17.28 -23.98
C LEU A 3 26.67 16.65 -22.89
N ILE A 4 27.80 16.06 -23.28
CA ILE A 4 28.68 15.33 -22.36
C ILE A 4 30.05 15.98 -22.38
N ALA A 5 30.57 16.33 -21.20
CA ALA A 5 31.91 16.89 -21.05
C ALA A 5 32.58 16.36 -19.78
N ARG A 6 33.91 16.41 -19.74
CA ARG A 6 34.65 15.96 -18.56
C ARG A 6 34.50 16.89 -17.36
N GLY A 7 34.64 18.20 -17.58
CA GLY A 7 34.75 19.20 -16.51
C GLY A 7 33.45 19.96 -16.26
N ALA A 8 32.84 20.51 -17.31
CA ALA A 8 31.61 21.25 -17.16
C ALA A 8 30.72 21.20 -18.41
N VAL A 9 29.42 21.15 -18.19
CA VAL A 9 28.38 21.36 -19.22
C VAL A 9 27.54 22.55 -18.81
N ILE A 10 27.47 23.57 -19.66
CA ILE A 10 26.73 24.80 -19.39
C ILE A 10 25.73 25.03 -20.52
N ASN A 11 24.44 24.97 -20.21
CA ASN A 11 23.40 25.49 -21.10
C ASN A 11 23.09 26.93 -20.73
N ALA A 12 23.41 27.88 -21.61
CA ALA A 12 22.98 29.28 -21.50
C ALA A 12 21.95 29.68 -22.58
N GLY A 13 21.61 28.76 -23.49
CA GLY A 13 20.73 29.00 -24.64
C GLY A 13 19.38 28.28 -24.51
N THR A 14 18.92 27.66 -25.59
CA THR A 14 17.71 26.82 -25.59
C THR A 14 18.04 25.43 -26.12
N ILE A 15 17.60 24.40 -25.40
CA ILE A 15 17.64 23.00 -25.83
C ILE A 15 16.20 22.55 -26.03
N ALA A 16 15.88 22.02 -27.22
CA ALA A 16 14.55 21.57 -27.58
C ALA A 16 14.60 20.16 -28.17
N ALA A 17 13.99 19.21 -27.47
CA ALA A 17 13.84 17.81 -27.88
C ALA A 17 12.41 17.33 -27.60
N PRO A 18 11.38 17.89 -28.25
CA PRO A 18 9.97 17.73 -27.86
C PRO A 18 9.48 16.28 -27.84
N ASN A 19 10.05 15.41 -28.69
CA ASN A 19 9.70 13.99 -28.76
C ASN A 19 10.82 13.08 -28.20
N GLY A 20 11.79 13.62 -27.46
CA GLY A 20 12.97 12.88 -27.01
C GLY A 20 13.56 13.43 -25.72
N THR A 21 14.83 13.11 -25.48
CA THR A 21 15.51 13.43 -24.21
C THR A 21 16.45 14.62 -24.37
N ALA A 22 16.65 15.39 -23.30
CA ALA A 22 17.70 16.40 -23.18
C ALA A 22 18.61 16.06 -21.99
N GLU A 23 19.83 15.63 -22.30
CA GLU A 23 20.74 14.95 -21.38
C GLU A 23 22.04 15.75 -21.25
N LEU A 24 22.33 16.30 -20.07
CA LEU A 24 23.53 17.06 -19.75
C LEU A 24 24.34 16.29 -18.70
N ALA A 25 25.54 15.81 -19.06
CA ALA A 25 26.37 15.00 -18.17
C ALA A 25 27.80 15.54 -18.06
N ALA A 26 28.28 15.70 -16.82
CA ALA A 26 29.66 16.10 -16.55
C ALA A 26 30.44 15.00 -15.81
N GLY A 27 31.36 14.31 -16.49
CA GLY A 27 32.23 13.31 -15.86
C GLY A 27 33.25 12.63 -16.79
N LYS A 28 34.19 11.88 -16.20
CA LYS A 28 35.25 11.15 -16.91
C LYS A 28 34.74 9.90 -17.62
N GLN A 29 33.79 9.20 -16.99
CA GLN A 29 33.15 8.01 -17.54
C GLN A 29 31.64 8.20 -17.44
N VAL A 30 30.97 8.04 -18.57
CA VAL A 30 29.52 8.18 -18.71
C VAL A 30 29.00 6.96 -19.43
N LEU A 31 28.08 6.24 -18.79
CA LEU A 31 27.37 5.12 -19.38
C LEU A 31 26.04 5.62 -19.93
N LEU A 32 25.70 5.11 -21.12
CA LEU A 32 24.44 5.39 -21.81
C LEU A 32 23.64 4.11 -21.93
N GLN A 33 22.35 4.21 -21.65
CA GLN A 33 21.36 3.17 -21.83
C GLN A 33 20.16 3.80 -22.55
N ASP A 34 19.61 3.12 -23.56
CA ASP A 34 18.32 3.56 -24.11
C ASP A 34 17.19 3.05 -23.22
N SER A 35 16.25 3.96 -22.94
CA SER A 35 15.08 3.68 -22.13
C SER A 35 13.99 4.71 -22.44
N GLY A 36 12.74 4.25 -22.53
CA GLY A 36 11.56 5.10 -22.69
C GLY A 36 11.00 5.63 -21.37
N SER A 37 11.32 4.98 -20.25
CA SER A 37 10.69 5.20 -18.93
C SER A 37 11.69 5.31 -17.78
N SER A 38 12.99 5.21 -18.05
CA SER A 38 14.05 5.30 -17.04
C SER A 38 15.17 6.21 -17.48
N ARG A 39 16.02 6.55 -16.51
CA ARG A 39 17.23 7.35 -16.72
C ARG A 39 18.12 6.73 -17.80
N GLN A 40 18.56 7.56 -18.76
CA GLN A 40 19.39 7.13 -19.90
C GLN A 40 20.89 7.32 -19.66
N VAL A 41 21.25 8.25 -18.77
CA VAL A 41 22.64 8.64 -18.52
C VAL A 41 23.03 8.23 -17.11
N PHE A 42 24.28 7.79 -16.95
CA PHE A 42 24.87 7.45 -15.65
C PHE A 42 26.30 7.96 -15.64
N VAL A 43 26.62 8.86 -14.72
CA VAL A 43 27.98 9.38 -14.54
C VAL A 43 28.67 8.61 -13.43
N GLN A 44 29.89 8.13 -13.64
CA GLN A 44 30.64 7.47 -12.57
C GLN A 44 31.31 8.49 -11.63
N MET A 45 31.39 8.09 -10.35
CA MET A 45 32.12 8.81 -9.29
C MET A 45 33.61 9.00 -9.63
N GLY A 46 34.27 9.99 -9.03
CA GLY A 46 35.68 10.34 -9.21
C GLY A 46 35.96 11.46 -10.23
N SER A 47 34.92 12.18 -10.66
CA SER A 47 35.00 13.17 -11.74
C SER A 47 34.85 14.63 -11.33
N GLN A 48 34.08 14.93 -10.26
CA GLN A 48 33.78 16.29 -9.77
C GLN A 48 33.31 17.29 -10.85
N GLY A 49 32.58 16.79 -11.86
CA GLY A 49 32.09 17.61 -12.97
C GLY A 49 31.03 18.62 -12.54
N THR A 50 30.72 19.61 -13.37
CA THR A 50 29.67 20.60 -13.07
C THR A 50 28.68 20.74 -14.22
N VAL A 51 27.38 20.57 -13.94
CA VAL A 51 26.30 20.83 -14.89
C VAL A 51 25.57 22.10 -14.47
N VAL A 52 25.47 23.06 -15.37
CA VAL A 52 24.78 24.33 -15.12
C VAL A 52 23.74 24.55 -16.21
N ASN A 53 22.46 24.61 -15.82
CA ASN A 53 21.41 25.08 -16.71
C ASN A 53 21.00 26.51 -16.33
N ARG A 54 21.43 27.49 -17.14
CA ARG A 54 20.93 28.87 -17.15
C ARG A 54 19.88 29.08 -18.26
N GLY A 55 19.89 28.26 -19.30
CA GLY A 55 19.01 28.38 -20.46
C GLY A 55 17.64 27.73 -20.28
N HIS A 56 16.87 27.66 -21.38
CA HIS A 56 15.62 26.89 -21.45
C HIS A 56 15.89 25.46 -21.92
N ILE A 57 15.21 24.49 -21.33
CA ILE A 57 15.16 23.10 -21.79
C ILE A 57 13.68 22.72 -21.94
N LYS A 58 13.32 22.23 -23.13
CA LYS A 58 12.00 21.67 -23.44
C LYS A 58 12.21 20.28 -24.05
N ALA A 59 11.81 19.22 -23.36
CA ALA A 59 11.96 17.86 -23.85
C ALA A 59 10.82 16.96 -23.33
N ALA A 60 10.76 15.71 -23.78
CA ALA A 60 9.91 14.71 -23.12
C ALA A 60 10.51 14.32 -21.76
N GLN A 61 11.83 14.09 -21.76
CA GLN A 61 12.62 13.74 -20.58
C GLN A 61 13.84 14.66 -20.49
N VAL A 62 14.20 15.10 -19.29
CA VAL A 62 15.36 15.95 -19.04
C VAL A 62 16.22 15.34 -17.95
N SER A 63 17.52 15.22 -18.16
CA SER A 63 18.43 14.75 -17.11
C SER A 63 19.71 15.58 -17.05
N LEU A 64 20.04 16.05 -15.84
CA LEU A 64 21.23 16.83 -15.53
C LEU A 64 22.04 16.04 -14.49
N GLN A 65 23.26 15.63 -14.84
CA GLN A 65 24.03 14.69 -14.02
C GLN A 65 25.48 15.09 -13.80
N ALA A 66 25.89 15.07 -12.54
CA ALA A 66 27.27 15.23 -12.11
C ALA A 66 27.52 14.45 -10.81
N ALA A 67 27.87 13.16 -10.91
CA ALA A 67 27.92 12.20 -9.79
C ALA A 67 28.51 12.75 -8.48
N ASP A 68 29.77 13.19 -8.46
CA ASP A 68 30.38 13.83 -7.26
C ASP A 68 30.58 15.34 -7.44
N GLY A 69 29.74 15.90 -8.29
CA GLY A 69 29.92 17.22 -8.85
C GLY A 69 28.91 18.22 -8.33
N ASN A 70 28.62 19.22 -9.15
CA ASN A 70 27.55 20.17 -8.86
C ASN A 70 26.55 20.19 -10.00
N VAL A 71 25.27 20.08 -9.67
CA VAL A 71 24.17 20.36 -10.60
C VAL A 71 23.51 21.66 -10.17
N TYR A 72 23.63 22.68 -11.00
CA TYR A 72 22.97 23.96 -10.81
C TYR A 72 21.81 24.07 -11.81
N ALA A 73 20.59 23.78 -11.33
CA ALA A 73 19.36 24.11 -12.03
C ALA A 73 19.01 25.58 -11.75
N LEU A 74 19.83 26.48 -12.32
CA LEU A 74 19.71 27.93 -12.15
C LEU A 74 18.46 28.43 -12.87
N ALA A 75 17.35 28.54 -12.15
CA ALA A 75 16.18 29.21 -12.65
C ALA A 75 16.07 30.64 -12.09
N GLY A 76 15.81 31.58 -13.00
CA GLY A 76 15.27 32.90 -12.67
C GLY A 76 13.76 32.81 -12.41
N GLY A 77 13.05 33.95 -12.43
CA GLY A 77 11.62 34.04 -12.10
C GLY A 77 10.61 33.34 -13.03
N GLY A 78 11.02 32.37 -13.87
CA GLY A 78 10.14 31.63 -14.80
C GLY A 78 10.52 30.15 -14.95
N THR A 79 9.68 29.37 -15.65
CA THR A 79 9.94 27.94 -15.91
C THR A 79 11.04 27.76 -16.96
N ARG A 80 12.19 27.23 -16.56
CA ARG A 80 13.34 27.00 -17.46
C ARG A 80 13.56 25.54 -17.85
N ILE A 81 13.12 24.59 -17.04
CA ILE A 81 13.12 23.17 -17.38
C ILE A 81 11.68 22.70 -17.48
N ARG A 82 11.28 22.21 -18.66
CA ARG A 82 9.97 21.64 -18.93
C ARG A 82 10.11 20.27 -19.57
N ALA A 83 9.64 19.24 -18.87
CA ALA A 83 9.43 17.90 -19.39
C ALA A 83 7.95 17.71 -19.75
N THR A 84 7.65 17.34 -20.99
CA THR A 84 6.28 17.04 -21.45
C THR A 84 6.30 15.72 -22.18
N GLY A 85 5.78 14.68 -21.52
CA GLY A 85 5.76 13.32 -22.02
C GLY A 85 5.06 13.18 -23.37
N THR A 86 5.33 12.04 -24.02
CA THR A 86 4.72 11.59 -25.27
C THR A 86 4.01 10.26 -25.03
N ALA A 87 3.36 9.70 -26.05
CA ALA A 87 2.76 8.36 -25.94
C ALA A 87 3.75 7.26 -25.51
N ASN A 88 5.05 7.44 -25.76
CA ASN A 88 6.08 6.42 -25.51
C ASN A 88 7.10 6.83 -24.43
N ARG A 89 6.97 8.03 -23.84
CA ARG A 89 7.92 8.57 -22.85
C ARG A 89 7.15 9.39 -21.82
N ASP A 90 7.35 9.11 -20.55
CA ASP A 90 6.79 9.89 -19.46
C ASP A 90 7.42 11.29 -19.37
N GLY A 91 6.69 12.21 -18.75
CA GLY A 91 7.22 13.55 -18.48
C GLY A 91 8.10 13.52 -17.24
N HIS A 92 9.42 13.37 -17.41
CA HIS A 92 10.35 13.18 -16.28
C HIS A 92 11.52 14.17 -16.31
N VAL A 93 11.89 14.69 -15.13
CA VAL A 93 13.15 15.42 -14.91
C VAL A 93 14.01 14.73 -13.86
N TRP A 94 15.28 14.42 -14.16
CA TRP A 94 16.26 13.97 -13.17
C TRP A 94 17.32 15.05 -12.91
N LEU A 95 17.57 15.35 -11.65
CA LEU A 95 18.71 16.13 -11.16
C LEU A 95 19.58 15.24 -10.27
N VAL A 96 20.75 14.85 -10.73
CA VAL A 96 21.55 13.80 -10.08
C VAL A 96 22.96 14.29 -9.77
N ALA A 97 23.32 14.29 -8.49
CA ALA A 97 24.66 14.51 -7.98
C ALA A 97 24.90 13.63 -6.74
N ASP A 98 24.96 12.31 -6.93
CA ASP A 98 25.08 11.27 -5.90
C ASP A 98 26.00 11.60 -4.71
N GLY A 99 27.25 11.98 -4.96
CA GLY A 99 28.23 12.45 -3.98
C GLY A 99 28.37 13.98 -3.92
N GLY A 100 27.57 14.69 -4.70
CA GLY A 100 27.68 16.12 -4.97
C GLY A 100 26.51 16.97 -4.47
N ARG A 101 26.40 18.19 -5.00
CA ARG A 101 25.37 19.16 -4.63
C ARG A 101 24.40 19.43 -5.78
N VAL A 102 23.10 19.38 -5.50
CA VAL A 102 22.07 19.96 -6.38
C VAL A 102 21.60 21.29 -5.80
N SER A 103 21.69 22.35 -6.60
CA SER A 103 21.10 23.66 -6.28
C SER A 103 19.96 23.97 -7.26
N GLN A 104 18.72 23.87 -6.77
CA GLN A 104 17.52 24.23 -7.53
C GLN A 104 17.11 25.65 -7.18
N LEU A 105 17.27 26.61 -8.10
CA LEU A 105 17.03 28.02 -7.78
C LEU A 105 15.67 28.56 -8.23
N GLY A 106 14.96 27.84 -9.10
CA GLY A 106 13.65 28.28 -9.59
C GLY A 106 12.78 27.12 -10.08
N LYS A 107 11.86 27.43 -11.01
CA LYS A 107 10.75 26.54 -11.35
C LYS A 107 11.12 25.43 -12.36
N ILE A 108 10.78 24.20 -12.00
CA ILE A 108 10.82 23.00 -12.85
C ILE A 108 9.38 22.54 -13.09
N SER A 109 9.08 22.03 -14.28
CA SER A 109 7.76 21.49 -14.59
C SER A 109 7.84 20.17 -15.36
N ALA A 110 7.00 19.22 -14.99
CA ALA A 110 6.91 17.91 -15.61
C ALA A 110 5.43 17.51 -15.77
N SER A 111 5.04 17.08 -16.97
CA SER A 111 3.66 16.64 -17.28
C SER A 111 3.70 15.45 -18.23
N ASN A 112 2.79 14.51 -18.06
CA ASN A 112 2.61 13.40 -19.00
C ASN A 112 1.86 13.87 -20.26
N ALA A 113 1.77 12.99 -21.26
CA ALA A 113 1.14 13.29 -22.54
C ALA A 113 -0.38 13.57 -22.43
N ASP A 114 -1.03 12.93 -21.45
CA ASP A 114 -2.46 13.10 -21.14
C ASP A 114 -2.76 14.37 -20.31
N GLY A 115 -1.73 15.15 -19.96
CA GLY A 115 -1.84 16.33 -19.12
C GLY A 115 -1.82 16.07 -17.63
N SER A 116 -1.77 14.80 -17.19
CA SER A 116 -1.51 14.46 -15.79
C SER A 116 -0.11 14.91 -15.37
N GLY A 117 0.11 15.07 -14.07
CA GLY A 117 1.39 15.52 -13.55
C GLY A 117 2.50 14.49 -13.80
N GLY A 118 3.66 14.95 -14.28
CA GLY A 118 4.84 14.11 -14.49
C GLY A 118 5.65 13.91 -13.21
N THR A 119 6.90 13.53 -13.35
CA THR A 119 7.82 13.19 -12.25
C THR A 119 9.05 14.08 -12.26
N VAL A 120 9.54 14.42 -11.06
CA VAL A 120 10.85 15.04 -10.87
C VAL A 120 11.59 14.26 -9.80
N ASP A 121 12.78 13.77 -10.11
CA ASP A 121 13.67 13.13 -9.12
C ASP A 121 14.91 14.00 -8.91
N THR A 122 15.21 14.26 -7.65
CA THR A 122 16.41 14.98 -7.24
C THR A 122 17.21 14.10 -6.28
N GLN A 123 18.37 13.63 -6.73
CA GLN A 123 19.29 12.82 -5.93
C GLN A 123 20.58 13.62 -5.69
N ALA A 124 20.94 13.87 -4.44
CA ALA A 124 22.15 14.60 -4.11
C ALA A 124 22.71 14.26 -2.74
N ALA A 125 24.03 14.39 -2.54
CA ALA A 125 24.61 14.40 -1.19
C ALA A 125 24.24 15.68 -0.41
N GLN A 126 24.02 16.80 -1.13
CA GLN A 126 23.61 18.08 -0.57
C GLN A 126 22.56 18.75 -1.45
N LEU A 127 21.49 19.24 -0.83
CA LEU A 127 20.41 19.97 -1.49
C LEU A 127 20.43 21.44 -1.08
N ALA A 128 20.18 22.33 -2.04
CA ALA A 128 20.01 23.75 -1.78
C ALA A 128 18.89 24.33 -2.65
N PHE A 129 18.05 25.17 -2.04
CA PHE A 129 16.86 25.74 -2.68
C PHE A 129 16.93 27.27 -2.75
N GLY A 130 16.70 27.82 -3.93
CA GLY A 130 16.59 29.27 -4.13
C GLY A 130 15.22 29.83 -3.74
N ARG A 131 15.16 31.16 -3.68
CA ARG A 131 13.94 31.92 -3.31
C ARG A 131 12.70 31.54 -4.14
N HIS A 132 12.88 31.18 -5.41
CA HIS A 132 11.81 30.88 -6.35
C HIS A 132 11.71 29.38 -6.69
N ALA A 133 12.45 28.52 -5.99
CA ALA A 133 12.45 27.08 -6.24
C ALA A 133 11.03 26.50 -6.08
N ALA A 134 10.54 25.82 -7.11
CA ALA A 134 9.25 25.13 -7.09
C ALA A 134 9.25 24.03 -8.15
N VAL A 135 8.55 22.94 -7.87
CA VAL A 135 8.26 21.88 -8.83
C VAL A 135 6.76 21.90 -9.12
N HIS A 136 6.42 21.84 -10.40
CA HIS A 136 5.05 21.67 -10.88
C HIS A 136 4.98 20.36 -11.66
N ALA A 137 4.66 19.30 -10.94
CA ALA A 137 4.61 17.93 -11.40
C ALA A 137 3.50 17.17 -10.64
N GLY A 138 3.28 15.90 -10.94
CA GLY A 138 2.46 15.02 -10.11
C GLY A 138 3.22 14.61 -8.85
N ARG A 139 4.51 14.31 -9.01
CA ARG A 139 5.39 13.84 -7.93
C ARG A 139 6.76 14.50 -7.99
N TRP A 140 7.33 14.79 -6.82
CA TRP A 140 8.71 15.21 -6.64
C TRP A 140 9.41 14.37 -5.57
N SER A 141 10.36 13.54 -5.99
CA SER A 141 11.17 12.70 -5.11
C SER A 141 12.51 13.36 -4.79
N LEU A 142 12.90 13.36 -3.52
CA LEU A 142 14.15 13.91 -3.00
C LEU A 142 14.91 12.80 -2.28
N LEU A 143 16.12 12.48 -2.73
CA LEU A 143 16.97 11.44 -2.14
C LEU A 143 18.31 12.03 -1.70
N THR A 144 18.65 11.92 -0.42
CA THR A 144 19.88 12.48 0.17
C THR A 144 20.36 11.66 1.37
N PRO A 145 21.66 11.66 1.74
CA PRO A 145 22.13 10.92 2.92
C PRO A 145 21.45 11.29 4.24
N ALA A 146 21.24 12.58 4.48
CA ALA A 146 20.48 13.15 5.59
C ALA A 146 19.86 14.48 5.13
N PHE A 147 18.87 14.99 5.85
CA PHE A 147 18.21 16.23 5.44
C PHE A 147 17.64 17.05 6.58
N THR A 148 17.72 18.37 6.46
CA THR A 148 17.00 19.30 7.32
C THR A 148 16.15 20.20 6.44
N ILE A 149 14.84 20.19 6.68
CA ILE A 149 13.90 21.15 6.09
C ILE A 149 14.06 22.46 6.84
N ASP A 150 15.02 23.25 6.39
CA ASP A 150 15.22 24.64 6.80
C ASP A 150 14.21 25.58 6.12
N ASP A 151 14.34 26.87 6.38
CA ASP A 151 13.51 27.93 5.81
C ASP A 151 13.46 27.92 4.27
N ALA A 152 14.59 27.65 3.61
CA ALA A 152 14.68 27.67 2.16
C ALA A 152 14.00 26.44 1.55
N ALA A 153 14.26 25.26 2.12
CA ALA A 153 13.59 24.02 1.77
C ALA A 153 12.08 24.12 2.01
N ALA A 154 11.65 24.54 3.21
CA ALA A 154 10.24 24.66 3.58
C ALA A 154 9.45 25.49 2.56
N ARG A 155 9.99 26.65 2.16
CA ARG A 155 9.36 27.49 1.13
C ARG A 155 9.28 26.82 -0.24
N ALA A 156 10.27 26.03 -0.63
CA ALA A 156 10.27 25.32 -1.91
C ALA A 156 9.27 24.16 -1.94
N LEU A 157 9.24 23.37 -0.87
CA LEU A 157 8.29 22.28 -0.69
C LEU A 157 6.86 22.83 -0.64
N GLN A 158 6.60 23.86 0.18
CA GLN A 158 5.29 24.49 0.30
C GLN A 158 4.77 25.02 -1.04
N ARG A 159 5.60 25.68 -1.85
CA ARG A 159 5.16 26.15 -3.19
C ARG A 159 4.78 25.01 -4.12
N SER A 160 5.50 23.88 -4.03
CA SER A 160 5.28 22.72 -4.89
C SER A 160 4.02 21.96 -4.45
N LEU A 161 3.83 21.79 -3.13
CA LEU A 161 2.60 21.21 -2.55
C LEU A 161 1.36 22.04 -2.91
N ASN A 162 1.42 23.37 -2.78
CA ASN A 162 0.33 24.26 -3.20
C ASN A 162 0.09 24.25 -4.72
N ALA A 163 1.05 23.79 -5.52
CA ALA A 163 0.89 23.61 -6.95
C ALA A 163 0.28 22.25 -7.33
N GLY A 164 -0.03 21.39 -6.35
CA GLY A 164 -0.57 20.05 -6.55
C GLY A 164 0.48 18.95 -6.69
N THR A 165 1.76 19.25 -6.44
CA THR A 165 2.84 18.25 -6.52
C THR A 165 3.01 17.56 -5.18
N SER A 166 2.74 16.25 -5.13
CA SER A 166 3.08 15.42 -3.97
C SER A 166 4.59 15.24 -3.87
N ILE A 167 5.11 15.23 -2.65
CA ILE A 167 6.54 15.24 -2.38
C ILE A 167 6.91 14.05 -1.52
N ASP A 168 7.94 13.31 -1.93
CA ASP A 168 8.58 12.29 -1.11
C ASP A 168 10.02 12.67 -0.84
N VAL A 169 10.39 12.75 0.43
CA VAL A 169 11.76 12.96 0.88
C VAL A 169 12.24 11.69 1.54
N THR A 170 13.32 11.12 1.02
CA THR A 170 13.96 9.92 1.57
C THR A 170 15.39 10.23 1.97
N THR A 171 15.75 9.92 3.21
CA THR A 171 17.16 9.92 3.64
C THR A 171 17.72 8.51 3.63
N THR A 172 19.02 8.35 3.34
CA THR A 172 19.61 7.01 3.12
C THR A 172 20.69 6.60 4.12
N GLY A 173 21.18 7.51 4.97
CA GLY A 173 22.34 7.24 5.83
C GLY A 173 23.65 6.97 5.05
N ALA A 174 23.66 7.19 3.73
CA ALA A 174 24.83 6.94 2.91
C ALA A 174 26.02 7.82 3.33
N ASN A 175 27.23 7.42 2.93
CA ASN A 175 28.46 8.18 3.20
C ASN A 175 28.74 8.45 4.70
N GLY A 176 28.23 7.59 5.59
CA GLY A 176 28.39 7.73 7.05
C GLY A 176 27.53 8.82 7.67
N ALA A 177 26.53 9.34 6.95
CA ALA A 177 25.53 10.25 7.51
C ALA A 177 24.63 9.51 8.50
N THR A 178 24.03 10.24 9.45
CA THR A 178 23.11 9.63 10.43
C THR A 178 21.85 9.07 9.79
N GLY A 179 21.46 9.59 8.62
CA GLY A 179 20.20 9.22 8.00
C GLY A 179 18.99 9.92 8.61
N ASP A 180 19.18 10.93 9.46
CA ASP A 180 18.06 11.64 10.07
C ASP A 180 17.42 12.66 9.12
N LEU A 181 16.13 12.90 9.34
CA LEU A 181 15.33 13.92 8.67
C LEU A 181 14.73 14.88 9.72
N GLY A 182 15.22 16.11 9.73
CA GLY A 182 14.75 17.17 10.63
C GLY A 182 13.82 18.16 9.94
N ILE A 183 12.75 18.58 10.62
CA ILE A 183 11.87 19.68 10.21
C ILE A 183 12.11 20.85 11.16
N ALA A 184 12.79 21.88 10.64
CA ALA A 184 13.21 23.06 11.42
C ALA A 184 12.39 24.32 11.10
N SER A 185 11.49 24.26 10.12
CA SER A 185 10.69 25.40 9.68
C SER A 185 9.29 24.95 9.26
N SER A 186 8.30 25.81 9.53
CA SER A 186 6.88 25.47 9.33
C SER A 186 6.53 25.25 7.87
N LEU A 187 5.62 24.30 7.63
CA LEU A 187 5.14 23.88 6.31
C LEU A 187 3.61 23.91 6.31
N ASN A 188 3.03 24.87 5.57
CA ASN A 188 1.58 25.01 5.49
C ASN A 188 1.11 25.05 4.03
N TRP A 189 0.25 24.11 3.62
CA TRP A 189 -0.29 24.10 2.27
C TRP A 189 -1.79 23.83 2.21
N SER A 190 -2.39 24.25 1.11
CA SER A 190 -3.78 24.02 0.76
C SER A 190 -3.81 23.20 -0.52
N GLY A 191 -4.54 22.09 -0.52
CA GLY A 191 -4.69 21.21 -1.68
C GLY A 191 -4.58 19.74 -1.32
N PRO A 192 -4.75 18.84 -2.31
CA PRO A 192 -4.73 17.39 -2.12
C PRO A 192 -3.32 16.78 -2.19
N ALA A 193 -2.28 17.56 -2.49
CA ALA A 193 -0.92 17.03 -2.56
C ALA A 193 -0.44 16.52 -1.19
N SER A 194 0.20 15.35 -1.19
CA SER A 194 0.68 14.68 0.02
C SER A 194 2.18 14.90 0.23
N LEU A 195 2.62 14.81 1.48
CA LEU A 195 4.03 14.91 1.87
C LEU A 195 4.44 13.65 2.62
N THR A 196 5.47 12.96 2.11
CA THR A 196 6.12 11.83 2.78
C THR A 196 7.53 12.22 3.19
N LEU A 197 7.86 12.05 4.46
CA LEU A 197 9.18 12.24 5.04
C LEU A 197 9.67 10.90 5.59
N ALA A 198 10.45 10.18 4.79
CA ALA A 198 10.94 8.83 5.07
C ALA A 198 12.43 8.87 5.45
N ALA A 199 12.72 8.90 6.74
CA ALA A 199 14.08 8.90 7.24
C ALA A 199 14.66 7.48 7.27
N TYR A 200 15.94 7.32 6.89
CA TYR A 200 16.70 6.10 7.16
C TYR A 200 16.71 5.78 8.66
N HIS A 201 16.92 6.79 9.51
CA HIS A 201 16.97 6.63 10.95
C HIS A 201 15.85 7.43 11.63
N ASN A 202 16.06 8.67 12.10
CA ASN A 202 15.00 9.41 12.82
C ASN A 202 14.27 10.47 12.00
N VAL A 203 13.01 10.73 12.34
CA VAL A 203 12.27 11.94 11.96
C VAL A 203 12.09 12.83 13.18
N SER A 204 12.37 14.13 13.06
CA SER A 204 12.19 15.08 14.16
C SER A 204 11.52 16.39 13.72
N VAL A 205 10.58 16.89 14.52
CA VAL A 205 9.96 18.21 14.32
C VAL A 205 10.39 19.13 15.46
N THR A 206 10.96 20.28 15.10
CA THR A 206 11.54 21.22 16.07
C THR A 206 10.46 22.00 16.83
N THR A 207 10.72 22.37 18.07
CA THR A 207 9.85 23.23 18.89
C THR A 207 9.45 24.52 18.16
N GLY A 208 8.18 24.89 18.24
CA GLY A 208 7.64 26.08 17.56
C GLY A 208 7.40 25.92 16.05
N THR A 209 7.68 24.74 15.50
CA THR A 209 7.39 24.42 14.09
C THR A 209 5.97 23.86 13.95
N THR A 210 5.29 24.23 12.87
CA THR A 210 3.96 23.71 12.52
C THR A 210 3.98 23.09 11.13
N ILE A 211 3.49 21.86 11.01
CA ILE A 211 3.18 21.23 9.74
C ILE A 211 1.64 21.18 9.64
N ALA A 212 1.07 21.81 8.61
CA ALA A 212 -0.38 21.87 8.46
C ALA A 212 -0.86 21.70 7.01
N ASN A 213 -2.00 21.03 6.86
CA ASN A 213 -2.76 20.97 5.61
C ASN A 213 -4.18 21.49 5.82
N ASN A 214 -4.64 22.34 4.90
CA ASN A 214 -6.00 22.89 4.88
C ASN A 214 -6.80 22.41 3.65
N GLY A 215 -6.50 21.22 3.13
CA GLY A 215 -7.09 20.64 1.94
C GLY A 215 -7.42 19.16 2.16
N ALA A 216 -6.82 18.28 1.34
CA ALA A 216 -7.00 16.83 1.45
C ALA A 216 -5.66 16.07 1.40
N GLY A 217 -4.56 16.79 1.64
CA GLY A 217 -3.21 16.22 1.57
C GLY A 217 -2.92 15.33 2.78
N ASN A 218 -2.29 14.18 2.52
CA ASN A 218 -1.81 13.30 3.58
C ASN A 218 -0.40 13.69 4.02
N LEU A 219 -0.05 13.36 5.27
CA LEU A 219 1.32 13.44 5.79
C LEU A 219 1.76 12.07 6.29
N ALA A 220 2.91 11.62 5.81
CA ALA A 220 3.58 10.45 6.36
C ALA A 220 4.93 10.86 6.96
N LEU A 221 5.10 10.65 8.26
CA LEU A 221 6.40 10.75 8.94
C LEU A 221 6.87 9.33 9.22
N ARG A 222 7.94 8.89 8.59
CA ARG A 222 8.42 7.52 8.71
C ARG A 222 9.89 7.51 9.12
N SER A 223 10.19 6.94 10.27
CA SER A 223 11.55 6.48 10.60
C SER A 223 11.78 5.06 10.09
N ASP A 224 13.02 4.58 10.13
CA ASP A 224 13.40 3.25 9.60
C ASP A 224 12.78 2.98 8.20
N ALA A 225 13.01 3.91 7.27
CA ALA A 225 12.49 3.82 5.91
C ALA A 225 12.97 2.56 5.17
N SER A 226 14.09 1.97 5.60
CA SER A 226 14.63 0.73 5.06
C SER A 226 14.03 -0.54 5.67
N GLY A 227 13.28 -0.43 6.77
CA GLY A 227 12.70 -1.58 7.48
C GLY A 227 13.77 -2.57 7.97
N ILE A 228 14.83 -2.05 8.60
CA ILE A 228 15.97 -2.85 9.06
C ILE A 228 16.08 -2.90 10.59
N ASP A 229 15.05 -2.45 11.31
CA ASP A 229 14.95 -2.49 12.77
C ASP A 229 16.09 -1.72 13.45
N ASN A 230 16.38 -0.51 12.97
CA ASN A 230 17.53 0.29 13.39
C ASN A 230 17.30 1.23 14.58
N GLY A 231 16.16 1.17 15.29
CA GLY A 231 15.89 2.10 16.40
C GLY A 231 15.27 3.42 15.98
N GLY A 232 14.85 3.53 14.72
CA GLY A 232 14.32 4.76 14.14
C GLY A 232 13.15 5.32 14.95
N SER A 233 13.25 6.58 15.33
CA SER A 233 12.25 7.27 16.17
C SER A 233 11.55 8.41 15.43
N VAL A 234 10.30 8.68 15.81
CA VAL A 234 9.56 9.87 15.36
C VAL A 234 9.29 10.77 16.56
N ILE A 235 9.99 11.91 16.61
CA ILE A 235 9.93 12.86 17.74
C ILE A 235 9.36 14.19 17.28
N ASN A 236 8.10 14.45 17.57
CA ASN A 236 7.46 15.74 17.34
C ASN A 236 7.52 16.62 18.59
N ASN A 237 8.30 17.71 18.56
CA ASN A 237 8.28 18.76 19.59
C ASN A 237 7.49 20.00 19.15
N GLY A 238 6.91 19.97 17.94
CA GLY A 238 6.12 21.03 17.35
C GLY A 238 4.63 20.72 17.31
N THR A 239 3.97 21.17 16.25
CA THR A 239 2.54 20.98 16.01
C THR A 239 2.29 20.35 14.65
N ILE A 240 1.45 19.31 14.62
CA ILE A 240 0.83 18.78 13.40
C ILE A 240 -0.63 19.20 13.43
N ASP A 241 -1.03 20.05 12.47
CA ASP A 241 -2.38 20.62 12.40
C ASP A 241 -3.11 20.16 11.14
N TRP A 242 -4.01 19.19 11.33
CA TRP A 242 -4.93 18.66 10.33
C TRP A 242 -6.37 19.12 10.58
N SER A 243 -6.59 20.14 11.42
CA SER A 243 -7.92 20.61 11.84
C SER A 243 -8.85 21.03 10.70
N LYS A 244 -8.28 21.38 9.55
CA LYS A 244 -9.00 21.80 8.33
C LYS A 244 -8.75 20.87 7.15
N SER A 245 -8.08 19.75 7.37
CA SER A 245 -7.80 18.76 6.33
C SER A 245 -8.89 17.68 6.31
N ALA A 246 -9.16 17.16 5.12
CA ALA A 246 -9.86 15.90 4.90
C ALA A 246 -8.89 14.70 4.80
N GLY A 247 -7.58 14.96 4.64
CA GLY A 247 -6.54 13.94 4.59
C GLY A 247 -6.20 13.38 5.98
N ILE A 248 -5.20 12.51 6.02
CA ILE A 248 -4.73 11.83 7.23
C ILE A 248 -3.24 12.08 7.53
N VAL A 249 -2.84 11.73 8.75
CA VAL A 249 -1.44 11.71 9.18
C VAL A 249 -1.08 10.35 9.72
N SER A 250 -0.02 9.75 9.16
CA SER A 250 0.58 8.52 9.67
C SER A 250 1.98 8.81 10.18
N THR A 251 2.26 8.51 11.44
CA THR A 251 3.61 8.58 12.02
C THR A 251 4.10 7.17 12.31
N LEU A 252 5.03 6.67 11.51
CA LEU A 252 5.53 5.31 11.58
C LEU A 252 6.90 5.29 12.26
N TYR A 253 7.00 4.60 13.39
CA TYR A 253 8.22 4.49 14.18
C TYR A 253 8.62 3.04 14.43
N ASP A 254 9.92 2.77 14.51
CA ASP A 254 10.42 1.43 14.79
C ASP A 254 9.89 0.93 16.14
N MET A 255 9.52 -0.35 16.24
CA MET A 255 9.00 -0.95 17.47
C MET A 255 10.00 -0.88 18.63
N ASN A 256 11.30 -0.87 18.32
CA ASN A 256 12.37 -0.67 19.28
C ASN A 256 12.84 0.81 19.40
N GLY A 257 12.21 1.71 18.64
CA GLY A 257 12.43 3.15 18.67
C GLY A 257 11.53 3.88 19.68
N SER A 258 11.43 5.19 19.53
CA SER A 258 10.61 6.06 20.39
C SER A 258 9.63 6.91 19.59
N TYR A 259 8.48 7.17 20.19
CA TYR A 259 7.45 8.04 19.63
C TYR A 259 7.08 9.15 20.61
N SER A 260 7.18 10.39 20.14
CA SER A 260 6.63 11.56 20.83
C SER A 260 5.67 12.29 19.89
N PRO A 261 4.35 12.28 20.16
CA PRO A 261 3.36 12.84 19.25
C PRO A 261 3.37 14.37 19.18
N GLY A 262 3.94 15.06 20.18
CA GLY A 262 3.89 16.52 20.28
C GLY A 262 2.46 17.05 20.37
N THR A 263 2.20 18.23 19.78
CA THR A 263 0.83 18.76 19.65
C THR A 263 0.20 18.26 18.37
N LEU A 264 -0.94 17.56 18.49
CA LEU A 264 -1.73 17.06 17.37
C LEU A 264 -3.09 17.76 17.36
N VAL A 265 -3.49 18.35 16.23
CA VAL A 265 -4.79 19.01 16.07
C VAL A 265 -5.54 18.35 14.93
N GLY A 266 -6.57 17.56 15.25
CA GLY A 266 -7.41 16.88 14.26
C GLY A 266 -8.64 17.70 13.87
N ASN A 267 -9.23 17.38 12.72
CA ASN A 267 -10.49 17.93 12.24
C ASN A 267 -11.66 17.24 12.95
N ALA A 268 -12.43 17.98 13.73
CA ALA A 268 -13.56 17.45 14.49
C ALA A 268 -14.70 16.90 13.62
N ALA A 269 -14.75 17.29 12.34
CA ALA A 269 -15.72 16.79 11.37
C ALA A 269 -15.16 15.65 10.49
N TRP A 270 -13.91 15.25 10.69
CA TRP A 270 -13.33 14.13 9.94
C TRP A 270 -13.96 12.81 10.39
N SER A 271 -14.27 11.97 9.41
CA SER A 271 -14.70 10.59 9.63
C SER A 271 -13.91 9.68 8.70
N ALA A 272 -13.59 8.47 9.17
CA ALA A 272 -12.94 7.47 8.34
C ALA A 272 -13.74 7.22 7.06
N PRO A 273 -13.10 7.19 5.87
CA PRO A 273 -13.76 6.75 4.65
C PRO A 273 -14.30 5.33 4.81
N LEU A 274 -15.44 5.05 4.16
CA LEU A 274 -16.09 3.75 4.22
C LEU A 274 -15.11 2.64 3.75
N TYR A 275 -15.06 1.55 4.52
CA TYR A 275 -14.18 0.40 4.28
C TYR A 275 -12.68 0.74 4.22
N SER A 276 -12.26 1.91 4.72
CA SER A 276 -10.83 2.22 4.86
C SER A 276 -10.17 1.45 5.99
N GLY A 277 -10.89 1.20 7.09
CA GLY A 277 -10.28 0.66 8.31
C GLY A 277 -9.44 1.68 9.07
N LEU A 278 -9.49 2.98 8.71
CA LEU A 278 -8.93 4.03 9.56
C LEU A 278 -9.79 4.20 10.81
N VAL A 279 -9.15 4.42 11.97
CA VAL A 279 -9.82 4.66 13.25
C VAL A 279 -9.73 6.13 13.65
N THR A 280 -8.57 6.75 13.46
CA THR A 280 -8.35 8.18 13.72
C THR A 280 -7.76 8.88 12.50
N GLN A 281 -7.89 10.21 12.43
CA GLN A 281 -7.29 11.02 11.36
C GLN A 281 -5.77 11.08 11.46
N ILE A 282 -5.26 11.11 12.69
CA ILE A 282 -3.83 11.16 13.01
C ILE A 282 -3.52 9.91 13.82
N THR A 283 -2.62 9.07 13.32
CA THR A 283 -2.30 7.77 13.93
C THR A 283 -0.79 7.57 13.98
N GLY A 284 -0.30 7.17 15.16
CA GLY A 284 1.07 6.67 15.31
C GLY A 284 1.08 5.15 15.24
N TYR A 285 1.96 4.59 14.40
CA TYR A 285 2.12 3.17 14.16
C TYR A 285 3.51 2.69 14.56
N GLN A 286 3.54 1.56 15.28
CA GLN A 286 4.75 0.77 15.47
C GLN A 286 5.02 -0.03 14.20
N LEU A 287 6.19 0.15 13.60
CA LEU A 287 6.62 -0.59 12.43
C LEU A 287 6.94 -2.03 12.80
N VAL A 288 6.40 -2.94 12.01
CA VAL A 288 6.68 -4.36 12.04
C VAL A 288 7.54 -4.66 10.82
N ASN A 289 8.85 -4.86 11.01
CA ASN A 289 9.74 -5.21 9.89
C ASN A 289 10.30 -6.63 10.00
N SER A 290 10.07 -7.33 11.10
CA SER A 290 10.50 -8.70 11.25
C SER A 290 9.40 -9.60 11.81
N VAL A 291 9.60 -10.92 11.69
CA VAL A 291 8.73 -11.91 12.36
C VAL A 291 8.77 -11.73 13.88
N THR A 292 9.91 -11.26 14.43
CA THR A 292 10.06 -10.95 15.84
C THR A 292 9.17 -9.78 16.26
N ASP A 293 9.09 -8.72 15.45
CA ASP A 293 8.18 -7.59 15.73
C ASP A 293 6.73 -8.03 15.59
N LEU A 294 6.43 -8.86 14.57
CA LEU A 294 5.09 -9.40 14.35
C LEU A 294 4.64 -10.20 15.58
N GLN A 295 5.52 -11.04 16.13
CA GLN A 295 5.27 -11.76 17.39
C GLN A 295 5.17 -10.84 18.60
N SER A 296 5.90 -9.72 18.61
CA SER A 296 5.88 -8.74 19.70
C SER A 296 4.56 -7.98 19.82
N ILE A 297 3.69 -8.05 18.81
CA ILE A 297 2.30 -7.58 18.89
C ILE A 297 1.55 -8.22 20.08
N ALA A 298 1.88 -9.47 20.41
CA ALA A 298 1.28 -10.16 21.56
C ALA A 298 1.51 -9.44 22.91
N ASN A 299 2.51 -8.57 22.99
CA ASN A 299 2.79 -7.78 24.19
C ASN A 299 1.86 -6.57 24.36
N ASN A 300 1.19 -6.11 23.29
CA ASN A 300 0.25 -5.00 23.33
C ASN A 300 -0.81 -5.14 22.23
N LEU A 301 -1.77 -6.03 22.43
CA LEU A 301 -2.84 -6.32 21.47
C LEU A 301 -3.79 -5.14 21.17
N ALA A 302 -3.71 -4.04 21.94
CA ALA A 302 -4.45 -2.80 21.71
C ALA A 302 -3.65 -1.75 20.92
N GLY A 303 -2.39 -2.06 20.54
CA GLY A 303 -1.50 -1.15 19.83
C GLY A 303 -1.87 -0.90 18.36
N ASN A 304 -1.26 0.13 17.78
CA ASN A 304 -1.36 0.42 16.35
C ASN A 304 -0.06 -0.04 15.67
N TYR A 305 -0.18 -0.90 14.68
CA TYR A 305 0.92 -1.55 13.99
C TYR A 305 0.80 -1.31 12.49
N ALA A 306 1.95 -1.11 11.85
CA ALA A 306 2.03 -1.05 10.40
C ALA A 306 3.16 -1.93 9.90
N LEU A 307 2.94 -2.73 8.85
CA LEU A 307 4.07 -3.42 8.22
C LEU A 307 4.99 -2.37 7.57
N GLY A 308 6.28 -2.48 7.86
CA GLY A 308 7.28 -1.62 7.23
C GLY A 308 7.87 -2.20 5.96
N LYS A 309 7.72 -3.50 5.75
CA LYS A 309 8.10 -4.24 4.55
C LYS A 309 7.37 -5.59 4.52
N ASP A 310 7.55 -6.34 3.43
CA ASP A 310 7.10 -7.72 3.38
C ASP A 310 7.81 -8.58 4.43
N ILE A 311 7.05 -9.48 5.07
CA ILE A 311 7.52 -10.38 6.12
C ILE A 311 7.52 -11.81 5.58
N ASP A 312 8.68 -12.46 5.63
CA ASP A 312 8.81 -13.91 5.37
C ASP A 312 8.99 -14.65 6.70
N GLY A 313 7.97 -15.43 7.06
CA GLY A 313 7.89 -16.28 8.25
C GLY A 313 8.64 -17.60 8.16
N SER A 314 9.28 -17.89 7.02
CA SER A 314 9.98 -19.15 6.81
C SER A 314 10.98 -19.46 7.92
N ASN A 315 10.96 -20.71 8.41
CA ASN A 315 11.86 -21.22 9.46
C ASN A 315 11.71 -20.58 10.85
N VAL A 316 10.62 -19.84 11.10
CA VAL A 316 10.32 -19.27 12.42
C VAL A 316 9.03 -19.88 12.93
N ALA A 317 9.05 -20.41 14.16
CA ALA A 317 7.83 -20.82 14.84
C ALA A 317 6.98 -19.58 15.13
N PHE A 318 5.73 -19.58 14.66
CA PHE A 318 4.81 -18.48 14.88
C PHE A 318 3.72 -18.90 15.85
N THR A 319 3.46 -18.05 16.84
CA THR A 319 2.40 -18.24 17.82
C THR A 319 1.26 -17.36 17.36
N THR A 320 0.06 -17.93 17.29
CA THR A 320 -1.12 -17.17 16.93
C THR A 320 -1.29 -15.97 17.85
N LEU A 321 -1.46 -14.78 17.25
CA LEU A 321 -1.62 -13.52 17.96
C LEU A 321 -3.02 -13.47 18.57
N GLY A 322 -3.08 -13.24 19.88
CA GLY A 322 -4.34 -13.17 20.59
C GLY A 322 -5.14 -14.47 20.53
N PRO A 323 -4.66 -15.55 21.18
CA PRO A 323 -5.24 -16.88 21.08
C PRO A 323 -6.69 -16.90 21.58
N SER A 324 -7.59 -17.50 20.79
CA SER A 324 -9.03 -17.51 21.04
C SER A 324 -9.47 -18.37 22.23
N SER A 325 -8.56 -19.18 22.78
CA SER A 325 -8.80 -19.96 23.99
C SER A 325 -8.98 -19.10 25.25
N ILE A 326 -8.66 -17.79 25.18
CA ILE A 326 -8.79 -16.87 26.32
C ILE A 326 -9.32 -15.49 25.87
N PRO A 327 -10.60 -15.15 26.15
CA PRO A 327 -11.26 -13.92 25.66
C PRO A 327 -10.61 -12.57 26.08
N ALA A 328 -9.72 -12.57 27.08
CA ALA A 328 -8.98 -11.37 27.49
C ALA A 328 -7.80 -11.02 26.57
N PHE A 329 -7.53 -11.86 25.56
CA PHE A 329 -6.38 -11.74 24.67
C PHE A 329 -6.78 -11.47 23.22
N SER A 330 -7.91 -10.84 22.95
CA SER A 330 -8.29 -10.48 21.58
C SER A 330 -7.46 -9.30 21.06
N PHE A 331 -7.11 -9.33 19.77
CA PHE A 331 -6.51 -8.18 19.11
C PHE A 331 -7.56 -7.05 18.99
N THR A 332 -7.32 -5.94 19.66
CA THR A 332 -8.28 -4.80 19.77
C THR A 332 -7.73 -3.50 19.21
N GLY A 333 -6.47 -3.51 18.78
CA GLY A 333 -5.80 -2.39 18.15
C GLY A 333 -6.01 -2.34 16.63
N GLN A 334 -5.07 -1.69 15.94
CA GLN A 334 -5.10 -1.57 14.48
C GLN A 334 -3.85 -2.19 13.87
N PHE A 335 -4.02 -3.06 12.89
CA PHE A 335 -2.95 -3.65 12.09
C PHE A 335 -3.14 -3.23 10.64
N ASP A 336 -2.26 -2.36 10.16
CA ASP A 336 -2.23 -1.88 8.79
C ASP A 336 -1.10 -2.57 8.02
N GLY A 337 -1.44 -3.37 7.01
CA GLY A 337 -0.43 -4.02 6.19
C GLY A 337 0.35 -3.06 5.31
N MET A 338 -0.09 -1.80 5.14
CA MET A 338 0.53 -0.84 4.22
C MET A 338 0.81 -1.48 2.83
N TRP A 339 -0.10 -2.36 2.40
CA TRP A 339 -0.05 -3.17 1.19
C TRP A 339 1.07 -4.21 1.11
N HIS A 340 1.80 -4.46 2.20
CA HIS A 340 2.81 -5.49 2.31
C HIS A 340 2.22 -6.90 2.45
N THR A 341 3.07 -7.88 2.19
CA THR A 341 2.74 -9.30 2.28
C THR A 341 3.38 -9.96 3.50
N ILE A 342 2.59 -10.74 4.24
CA ILE A 342 3.07 -11.72 5.20
C ILE A 342 3.06 -13.08 4.51
N SER A 343 4.21 -13.74 4.41
CA SER A 343 4.34 -15.03 3.72
C SER A 343 4.93 -16.11 4.61
N ASN A 344 4.60 -17.37 4.32
CA ASN A 344 5.21 -18.57 4.90
C ASN A 344 5.20 -18.62 6.43
N VAL A 345 4.24 -17.95 7.07
CA VAL A 345 4.00 -18.05 8.51
C VAL A 345 3.24 -19.35 8.78
N LEU A 346 3.68 -20.10 9.81
CA LEU A 346 3.04 -21.32 10.30
C LEU A 346 2.54 -21.10 11.74
N PRO A 347 1.32 -20.53 11.93
CA PRO A 347 0.80 -20.24 13.25
C PRO A 347 0.41 -21.48 14.04
N SER A 348 0.52 -21.40 15.37
CA SER A 348 0.16 -22.47 16.31
C SER A 348 -1.30 -22.93 16.20
N ASP A 349 -2.23 -22.01 15.93
CA ASP A 349 -3.66 -22.30 15.73
C ASP A 349 -4.05 -22.22 14.25
N PHE A 350 -3.08 -22.35 13.33
CA PHE A 350 -3.26 -22.28 11.87
C PHE A 350 -3.80 -20.93 11.33
N ALA A 351 -3.94 -19.93 12.19
CA ALA A 351 -4.38 -18.57 11.90
C ALA A 351 -3.39 -17.53 12.47
N ILE A 352 -3.13 -16.42 11.77
CA ILE A 352 -2.26 -15.36 12.28
C ILE A 352 -2.85 -14.75 13.56
N PHE A 353 -4.15 -14.47 13.55
CA PHE A 353 -4.90 -13.96 14.70
C PHE A 353 -5.83 -15.05 15.25
N GLY A 354 -5.88 -15.22 16.57
CA GLY A 354 -6.88 -16.09 17.19
C GLY A 354 -8.22 -15.39 17.15
N GLU A 355 -8.28 -14.19 17.70
CA GLU A 355 -9.47 -13.35 17.67
C GLU A 355 -9.14 -11.90 17.34
N ILE A 356 -9.84 -11.35 16.35
CA ILE A 356 -9.92 -9.90 16.12
C ILE A 356 -11.15 -9.41 16.89
N GLY A 357 -10.90 -8.71 18.01
CA GLY A 357 -11.95 -8.22 18.91
C GLY A 357 -12.78 -7.09 18.30
N ALA A 358 -13.86 -6.68 18.97
CA ALA A 358 -14.86 -5.74 18.45
C ALA A 358 -14.32 -4.37 18.01
N THR A 359 -13.20 -3.90 18.58
CA THR A 359 -12.51 -2.67 18.15
C THR A 359 -11.31 -2.92 17.26
N GLY A 360 -10.94 -4.19 17.09
CA GLY A 360 -9.80 -4.63 16.30
C GLY A 360 -10.00 -4.33 14.82
N VAL A 361 -8.95 -3.83 14.18
CA VAL A 361 -8.95 -3.57 12.74
C VAL A 361 -7.73 -4.22 12.10
N VAL A 362 -7.95 -5.04 11.07
CA VAL A 362 -6.89 -5.60 10.22
C VAL A 362 -7.16 -5.15 8.78
N ARG A 363 -6.20 -4.47 8.16
CA ARG A 363 -6.39 -3.89 6.83
C ARG A 363 -5.17 -3.96 5.93
N ASP A 364 -5.41 -3.78 4.64
CA ASP A 364 -4.40 -3.51 3.60
C ASP A 364 -3.22 -4.49 3.64
N VAL A 365 -3.50 -5.77 3.89
CA VAL A 365 -2.47 -6.81 4.04
C VAL A 365 -2.74 -7.98 3.10
N ASN A 366 -1.68 -8.45 2.47
CA ASN A 366 -1.69 -9.73 1.77
C ASN A 366 -1.11 -10.82 2.68
N VAL A 367 -1.75 -11.98 2.73
CA VAL A 367 -1.24 -13.14 3.48
C VAL A 367 -1.10 -14.33 2.55
N LYS A 368 0.12 -14.88 2.47
CA LYS A 368 0.42 -16.07 1.67
C LYS A 368 0.93 -17.18 2.58
N SER A 369 0.06 -18.11 2.96
CA SER A 369 0.45 -19.22 3.83
C SER A 369 0.07 -20.57 3.23
N ASN A 370 0.93 -21.57 3.49
CA ASN A 370 0.66 -22.97 3.18
C ASN A 370 0.68 -23.72 4.50
N VAL A 371 -0.52 -24.06 4.98
CA VAL A 371 -0.74 -24.77 6.23
C VAL A 371 -1.28 -26.15 5.90
N SER A 372 -0.65 -27.20 6.43
CA SER A 372 -1.21 -28.54 6.39
C SER A 372 -1.21 -29.18 7.78
N THR A 373 -2.22 -30.02 8.03
CA THR A 373 -2.32 -30.83 9.24
C THR A 373 -2.59 -32.29 8.88
N THR A 374 -1.94 -33.19 9.61
CA THR A 374 -2.21 -34.64 9.60
C THR A 374 -2.89 -35.10 10.89
N ALA A 375 -3.15 -34.18 11.82
CA ALA A 375 -3.74 -34.49 13.11
C ALA A 375 -5.22 -34.86 12.95
N ASN A 376 -5.66 -35.92 13.63
CA ASN A 376 -7.06 -36.35 13.65
C ASN A 376 -7.90 -35.61 14.71
N ASN A 377 -7.48 -34.40 15.09
CA ASN A 377 -8.15 -33.59 16.11
C ASN A 377 -8.93 -32.48 15.41
N LEU A 378 -10.14 -32.18 15.89
CA LEU A 378 -10.97 -31.10 15.37
C LEU A 378 -10.26 -29.75 15.49
N SER A 379 -9.88 -29.17 14.36
CA SER A 379 -9.27 -27.85 14.26
C SER A 379 -10.21 -26.85 13.56
N TYR A 380 -10.21 -25.61 14.05
CA TYR A 380 -10.97 -24.50 13.49
C TYR A 380 -9.98 -23.42 13.06
N ALA A 381 -9.96 -23.04 11.79
CA ALA A 381 -9.03 -22.02 11.32
C ALA A 381 -9.48 -21.31 10.04
N GLY A 382 -9.12 -20.05 9.96
CA GLY A 382 -8.96 -19.32 8.70
C GLY A 382 -7.51 -18.84 8.60
N ILE A 383 -6.98 -18.68 7.38
CA ILE A 383 -5.57 -18.29 7.18
C ILE A 383 -5.24 -17.00 7.94
N LEU A 384 -6.15 -16.03 7.96
CA LEU A 384 -5.96 -14.77 8.67
C LEU A 384 -6.33 -14.91 10.15
N ALA A 385 -7.56 -15.35 10.45
CA ALA A 385 -8.09 -15.35 11.80
C ALA A 385 -8.97 -16.57 12.12
N VAL A 386 -9.08 -16.94 13.40
CA VAL A 386 -10.12 -17.89 13.84
C VAL A 386 -11.46 -17.14 13.98
N TYR A 387 -11.52 -16.09 14.81
CA TYR A 387 -12.73 -15.29 15.01
C TYR A 387 -12.54 -13.83 14.60
N ASN A 388 -13.55 -13.24 13.97
CA ASN A 388 -13.62 -11.80 13.71
C ASN A 388 -14.88 -11.20 14.30
N TYR A 389 -14.73 -10.36 15.32
CA TYR A 389 -15.76 -9.46 15.84
C TYR A 389 -15.53 -8.00 15.42
N GLY A 390 -14.37 -7.70 14.85
CA GLY A 390 -13.94 -6.36 14.46
C GLY A 390 -14.09 -6.10 12.96
N MET A 391 -13.10 -5.43 12.38
CA MET A 391 -13.09 -5.06 10.96
C MET A 391 -11.90 -5.65 10.22
N ILE A 392 -12.19 -6.32 9.11
CA ILE A 392 -11.21 -6.78 8.11
C ILE A 392 -11.50 -6.03 6.81
N ALA A 393 -10.52 -5.30 6.28
CA ALA A 393 -10.71 -4.49 5.07
C ALA A 393 -9.52 -4.53 4.11
N ASN A 394 -9.75 -4.74 2.82
CA ASN A 394 -8.67 -4.82 1.82
C ASN A 394 -7.63 -5.89 2.16
N VAL A 395 -8.09 -7.04 2.65
CA VAL A 395 -7.23 -8.18 2.99
C VAL A 395 -7.37 -9.27 1.95
N PHE A 396 -6.24 -9.86 1.56
CA PHE A 396 -6.26 -10.97 0.61
C PHE A 396 -5.38 -12.13 1.05
N THR A 397 -5.96 -13.33 1.09
CA THR A 397 -5.23 -14.56 1.42
C THR A 397 -4.96 -15.41 0.17
N SER A 398 -3.82 -16.11 0.18
CA SER A 398 -3.41 -17.05 -0.86
C SER A 398 -2.58 -18.20 -0.29
N GLY A 399 -2.32 -19.22 -1.10
CA GLY A 399 -1.62 -20.44 -0.70
C GLY A 399 -2.60 -21.59 -0.46
N ALA A 400 -2.48 -22.28 0.67
CA ALA A 400 -3.31 -23.44 0.97
C ALA A 400 -3.53 -23.63 2.49
N ILE A 401 -4.71 -24.11 2.86
CA ILE A 401 -5.01 -24.65 4.20
C ILE A 401 -5.67 -26.02 4.02
N VAL A 402 -4.95 -27.08 4.36
CA VAL A 402 -5.34 -28.46 4.00
C VAL A 402 -5.25 -29.43 5.18
N SER A 403 -6.30 -30.22 5.35
CA SER A 403 -6.25 -31.46 6.12
C SER A 403 -5.83 -32.60 5.19
N GLU A 404 -4.72 -33.28 5.51
CA GLU A 404 -4.17 -34.35 4.68
C GLU A 404 -4.88 -35.70 4.92
N THR A 405 -5.73 -35.80 5.94
CA THR A 405 -6.50 -37.00 6.27
C THR A 405 -7.87 -36.96 5.59
N GLY A 406 -8.19 -38.01 4.82
CA GLY A 406 -9.50 -38.13 4.17
C GLY A 406 -10.60 -38.38 5.19
N GLY A 407 -11.71 -37.63 5.10
CA GLY A 407 -12.81 -37.72 6.05
C GLY A 407 -12.54 -36.98 7.35
N SER A 408 -11.69 -35.94 7.28
CA SER A 408 -11.32 -35.09 8.41
C SER A 408 -12.57 -34.50 9.10
N THR A 409 -12.45 -34.16 10.37
CA THR A 409 -13.45 -33.37 11.09
C THR A 409 -13.13 -31.88 11.09
N ASP A 410 -12.00 -31.45 10.53
CA ASP A 410 -11.52 -30.05 10.54
C ASP A 410 -12.44 -29.09 9.78
N TRP A 411 -12.46 -27.83 10.21
CA TRP A 411 -13.25 -26.75 9.65
C TRP A 411 -12.31 -25.63 9.24
N PHE A 412 -12.06 -25.53 7.93
CA PHE A 412 -11.11 -24.55 7.39
C PHE A 412 -11.75 -23.56 6.44
N ALA A 413 -11.32 -22.31 6.56
CA ALA A 413 -11.72 -21.22 5.71
C ALA A 413 -10.51 -20.55 5.03
N GLY A 414 -10.74 -19.98 3.85
CA GLY A 414 -9.72 -19.22 3.16
C GLY A 414 -9.28 -17.94 3.89
N LEU A 415 -10.15 -17.30 4.69
CA LEU A 415 -9.85 -16.06 5.40
C LEU A 415 -10.07 -16.16 6.91
N VAL A 416 -11.32 -16.36 7.36
CA VAL A 416 -11.69 -16.41 8.79
C VAL A 416 -12.54 -17.62 9.06
N PHE A 417 -12.35 -18.33 10.17
CA PHE A 417 -13.27 -19.40 10.53
C PHE A 417 -14.69 -18.87 10.80
N GLU A 418 -14.86 -17.94 11.74
CA GLU A 418 -16.15 -17.34 12.09
C GLU A 418 -16.11 -15.80 12.08
N ASN A 419 -17.09 -15.20 11.41
CA ASN A 419 -17.23 -13.76 11.27
C ASN A 419 -18.53 -13.25 11.88
N ASP A 420 -18.42 -12.45 12.94
CA ASP A 420 -19.49 -11.64 13.54
C ASP A 420 -19.28 -10.12 13.36
N GLY A 421 -18.12 -9.74 12.81
CA GLY A 421 -17.75 -8.37 12.47
C GLY A 421 -18.01 -8.01 11.00
N LEU A 422 -17.14 -7.15 10.46
CA LEU A 422 -17.15 -6.73 9.06
C LEU A 422 -15.97 -7.34 8.29
N ILE A 423 -16.25 -7.97 7.17
CA ILE A 423 -15.27 -8.28 6.11
C ILE A 423 -15.67 -7.48 4.88
N ALA A 424 -14.86 -6.51 4.50
CA ALA A 424 -15.12 -5.64 3.35
C ALA A 424 -13.94 -5.67 2.37
N ARG A 425 -14.22 -5.63 1.06
CA ARG A 425 -13.18 -5.49 0.03
C ARG A 425 -12.06 -6.52 0.19
N SER A 426 -12.41 -7.76 0.53
CA SER A 426 -11.43 -8.77 0.90
C SER A 426 -11.65 -10.05 0.10
N GLY A 427 -10.66 -10.92 0.05
CA GLY A 427 -10.81 -12.15 -0.71
C GLY A 427 -9.81 -13.23 -0.41
N SER A 428 -10.02 -14.38 -1.03
CA SER A 428 -9.11 -15.51 -0.95
C SER A 428 -8.95 -16.22 -2.28
N SER A 429 -7.69 -16.50 -2.63
CA SER A 429 -7.31 -17.45 -3.69
C SER A 429 -6.77 -18.77 -3.13
N ALA A 430 -6.85 -18.97 -1.81
CA ALA A 430 -6.26 -20.12 -1.16
C ALA A 430 -7.00 -21.42 -1.52
N THR A 431 -6.23 -22.50 -1.64
CA THR A 431 -6.79 -23.86 -1.70
C THR A 431 -7.24 -24.29 -0.31
N VAL A 432 -8.52 -24.59 -0.14
CA VAL A 432 -9.11 -25.02 1.13
C VAL A 432 -9.56 -26.47 1.01
N ARG A 433 -8.99 -27.36 1.83
CA ARG A 433 -9.41 -28.76 1.89
C ARG A 433 -9.56 -29.22 3.34
N ALA A 434 -10.74 -29.65 3.75
CA ALA A 434 -11.01 -30.05 5.13
C ALA A 434 -12.26 -30.95 5.21
N GLY A 435 -12.68 -31.31 6.43
CA GLY A 435 -13.96 -31.95 6.65
C GLY A 435 -15.15 -31.04 6.31
N VAL A 436 -15.03 -29.77 6.68
CA VAL A 436 -15.94 -28.67 6.34
C VAL A 436 -15.10 -27.51 5.78
N ALA A 437 -15.46 -27.01 4.60
CA ALA A 437 -14.60 -26.10 3.85
C ALA A 437 -15.36 -24.88 3.31
N GLY A 438 -14.87 -23.68 3.64
CA GLY A 438 -15.41 -22.41 3.17
C GLY A 438 -14.36 -21.62 2.38
N GLY A 439 -14.73 -21.07 1.23
CA GLY A 439 -13.77 -20.30 0.42
C GLY A 439 -13.30 -19.01 1.10
N LEU A 440 -14.16 -18.34 1.87
CA LEU A 440 -13.83 -17.13 2.63
C LEU A 440 -14.03 -17.35 4.12
N VAL A 441 -15.22 -17.83 4.51
CA VAL A 441 -15.57 -18.10 5.92
C VAL A 441 -16.26 -19.45 6.11
N ILE A 442 -16.22 -20.00 7.32
CA ILE A 442 -17.13 -21.10 7.68
C ILE A 442 -18.48 -20.53 8.11
N ASN A 443 -18.51 -19.74 9.18
CA ASN A 443 -19.74 -19.18 9.73
C ASN A 443 -19.75 -17.66 9.56
N ASN A 444 -20.85 -17.12 9.03
CA ASN A 444 -21.09 -15.68 8.98
C ASN A 444 -22.31 -15.29 9.82
N GLY A 445 -22.10 -14.64 10.96
CA GLY A 445 -23.10 -13.87 11.72
C GLY A 445 -23.02 -12.36 11.46
N GLY A 446 -21.91 -11.88 10.89
CA GLY A 446 -21.64 -10.47 10.61
C GLY A 446 -21.96 -10.04 9.17
N THR A 447 -21.20 -9.07 8.67
CA THR A 447 -21.33 -8.52 7.31
C THR A 447 -20.15 -8.91 6.45
N ILE A 448 -20.42 -9.48 5.28
CA ILE A 448 -19.45 -9.67 4.20
C ILE A 448 -19.90 -8.81 3.02
N THR A 449 -19.06 -7.91 2.55
CA THR A 449 -19.39 -7.03 1.42
C THR A 449 -18.20 -6.83 0.50
N GLU A 450 -18.48 -6.65 -0.80
CA GLU A 450 -17.45 -6.36 -1.81
C GLU A 450 -16.31 -7.41 -1.76
N SER A 451 -16.62 -8.69 -1.59
CA SER A 451 -15.62 -9.72 -1.28
C SER A 451 -15.69 -10.91 -2.22
N TYR A 452 -14.58 -11.64 -2.40
CA TYR A 452 -14.57 -12.71 -3.40
C TYR A 452 -13.63 -13.88 -3.12
N THR A 453 -13.89 -14.99 -3.80
CA THR A 453 -13.05 -16.20 -3.73
C THR A 453 -12.75 -16.77 -5.11
N THR A 454 -11.53 -17.26 -5.29
CA THR A 454 -11.09 -17.91 -6.54
C THR A 454 -10.37 -19.24 -6.33
N GLY A 455 -9.99 -19.56 -5.09
CA GLY A 455 -9.31 -20.80 -4.75
C GLY A 455 -10.25 -22.01 -4.71
N SER A 456 -9.70 -23.22 -4.84
CA SER A 456 -10.50 -24.45 -4.79
C SER A 456 -10.96 -24.77 -3.37
N VAL A 457 -12.22 -25.16 -3.21
CA VAL A 457 -12.82 -25.54 -1.93
C VAL A 457 -13.26 -27.00 -1.99
N THR A 458 -12.73 -27.83 -1.09
CA THR A 458 -13.04 -29.27 -1.04
C THR A 458 -13.38 -29.70 0.38
N ALA A 459 -14.63 -30.14 0.61
CA ALA A 459 -15.03 -30.83 1.82
C ALA A 459 -14.98 -32.35 1.61
N ASP A 460 -14.08 -33.06 2.30
CA ASP A 460 -13.87 -34.50 2.06
C ASP A 460 -14.60 -35.43 3.04
N ASN A 461 -15.30 -34.86 4.02
CA ASN A 461 -16.18 -35.61 4.92
C ASN A 461 -17.54 -35.90 4.26
N VAL A 462 -18.07 -37.12 4.43
CA VAL A 462 -19.37 -37.54 3.87
C VAL A 462 -20.58 -36.80 4.47
N PHE A 463 -20.38 -36.16 5.63
CA PHE A 463 -21.32 -35.25 6.28
C PHE A 463 -20.86 -33.78 6.20
N GLY A 464 -19.80 -33.52 5.44
CA GLY A 464 -19.16 -32.22 5.29
C GLY A 464 -19.93 -31.27 4.38
N TYR A 465 -19.72 -29.97 4.62
CA TYR A 465 -20.32 -28.89 3.84
C TYR A 465 -19.21 -28.15 3.09
N ALA A 466 -19.45 -27.83 1.83
CA ALA A 466 -18.56 -26.98 1.04
C ALA A 466 -19.30 -25.75 0.51
N GLY A 467 -18.78 -24.57 0.82
CA GLY A 467 -19.31 -23.31 0.32
C GLY A 467 -18.25 -22.52 -0.43
N GLY A 468 -18.56 -22.09 -1.66
CA GLY A 468 -17.62 -21.31 -2.46
C GLY A 468 -17.19 -20.01 -1.79
N LEU A 469 -18.05 -19.41 -0.95
CA LEU A 469 -17.72 -18.23 -0.15
C LEU A 469 -17.91 -18.48 1.35
N ALA A 470 -19.09 -18.95 1.76
CA ALA A 470 -19.40 -19.22 3.17
C ALA A 470 -19.97 -20.64 3.33
N VAL A 471 -19.77 -21.31 4.46
CA VAL A 471 -20.48 -22.58 4.70
C VAL A 471 -21.88 -22.31 5.25
N THR A 472 -21.99 -21.47 6.26
CA THR A 472 -23.27 -21.01 6.83
C THR A 472 -23.36 -19.49 6.79
N ASN A 473 -24.58 -18.97 6.67
CA ASN A 473 -24.90 -17.58 6.92
C ASN A 473 -26.10 -17.52 7.87
N ALA A 474 -25.90 -16.94 9.06
CA ALA A 474 -26.92 -16.87 10.10
C ALA A 474 -28.05 -15.88 9.74
N ASP A 475 -29.15 -15.91 10.48
CA ASP A 475 -30.34 -15.08 10.22
C ASP A 475 -30.07 -13.56 10.24
N HIS A 476 -29.04 -13.13 10.97
CA HIS A 476 -28.60 -11.74 11.06
C HIS A 476 -27.32 -11.45 10.25
N GLY A 477 -26.72 -12.49 9.65
CA GLY A 477 -25.56 -12.36 8.78
C GLY A 477 -25.95 -11.86 7.39
N THR A 478 -25.12 -11.00 6.81
CA THR A 478 -25.35 -10.45 5.46
C THR A 478 -24.17 -10.69 4.55
N ILE A 479 -24.46 -11.00 3.29
CA ILE A 479 -23.47 -11.13 2.22
C ILE A 479 -23.96 -10.30 1.03
N THR A 480 -23.22 -9.29 0.61
CA THR A 480 -23.59 -8.38 -0.49
C THR A 480 -22.42 -8.12 -1.43
N GLN A 481 -22.72 -7.77 -2.69
CA GLN A 481 -21.73 -7.49 -3.75
C GLN A 481 -20.52 -8.42 -3.73
N SER A 482 -20.75 -9.73 -3.68
CA SER A 482 -19.67 -10.70 -3.48
C SER A 482 -19.77 -11.84 -4.48
N PHE A 483 -18.67 -12.56 -4.72
CA PHE A 483 -18.71 -13.65 -5.69
C PHE A 483 -17.70 -14.77 -5.44
N ALA A 484 -17.96 -15.93 -6.06
CA ALA A 484 -17.06 -17.08 -6.04
C ALA A 484 -16.84 -17.67 -7.44
N THR A 485 -15.59 -18.03 -7.74
CA THR A 485 -15.20 -18.62 -9.03
C THR A 485 -14.37 -19.90 -8.91
N GLY A 486 -13.81 -20.21 -7.74
CA GLY A 486 -13.02 -21.42 -7.58
C GLY A 486 -13.87 -22.70 -7.60
N PRO A 487 -13.31 -23.86 -8.03
CA PRO A 487 -14.03 -25.12 -8.01
C PRO A 487 -14.45 -25.49 -6.59
N VAL A 488 -15.70 -25.90 -6.41
CA VAL A 488 -16.26 -26.29 -5.11
C VAL A 488 -16.71 -27.74 -5.21
N SER A 489 -16.27 -28.58 -4.26
CA SER A 489 -16.71 -29.97 -4.19
C SER A 489 -16.91 -30.42 -2.75
N SER A 490 -17.88 -31.32 -2.54
CA SER A 490 -18.12 -32.00 -1.27
C SER A 490 -18.28 -33.49 -1.52
N ALA A 491 -17.84 -34.33 -0.59
CA ALA A 491 -18.18 -35.76 -0.55
C ALA A 491 -19.66 -35.99 -0.13
N SER A 492 -20.33 -34.96 0.38
CA SER A 492 -21.76 -34.94 0.70
C SER A 492 -22.59 -34.28 -0.40
N ILE A 493 -23.91 -34.18 -0.19
CA ILE A 493 -24.82 -33.42 -1.07
C ILE A 493 -24.87 -31.92 -0.73
N PHE A 494 -24.29 -31.51 0.40
CA PHE A 494 -24.34 -30.13 0.87
C PHE A 494 -23.17 -29.31 0.31
N VAL A 495 -23.39 -28.81 -0.89
CA VAL A 495 -22.44 -27.99 -1.64
C VAL A 495 -23.17 -26.84 -2.33
N GLY A 496 -22.56 -25.66 -2.33
CA GLY A 496 -23.10 -24.51 -3.05
C GLY A 496 -22.01 -23.60 -3.60
N GLY A 497 -22.32 -22.95 -4.73
CA GLY A 497 -21.44 -21.99 -5.38
C GLY A 497 -21.10 -20.79 -4.48
N ILE A 498 -21.95 -20.45 -3.52
CA ILE A 498 -21.74 -19.40 -2.51
C ILE A 498 -21.85 -19.98 -1.10
N CYS A 499 -23.01 -20.55 -0.74
CA CYS A 499 -23.29 -21.07 0.58
C CYS A 499 -23.44 -22.59 0.58
N GLY A 500 -22.75 -23.29 1.48
CA GLY A 500 -22.82 -24.76 1.56
C GLY A 500 -24.09 -25.29 2.26
N TYR A 501 -24.57 -24.58 3.27
CA TYR A 501 -25.71 -25.00 4.08
C TYR A 501 -27.06 -24.62 3.44
N PRO A 502 -28.06 -25.52 3.39
CA PRO A 502 -29.36 -25.22 2.76
C PRO A 502 -30.12 -24.05 3.40
N GLY A 503 -29.92 -23.82 4.70
CA GLY A 503 -30.63 -22.79 5.46
C GLY A 503 -30.00 -21.40 5.43
N CYS A 504 -29.00 -21.14 4.57
CA CYS A 504 -28.44 -19.80 4.48
C CYS A 504 -29.49 -18.79 4.01
N VAL A 505 -29.69 -17.72 4.78
CA VAL A 505 -30.54 -16.57 4.43
C VAL A 505 -29.69 -15.31 4.34
N GLY A 506 -30.25 -14.11 4.14
CA GLY A 506 -29.48 -12.86 4.21
C GLY A 506 -28.45 -12.63 3.09
N ILE A 507 -28.46 -13.47 2.04
CA ILE A 507 -27.58 -13.31 0.88
C ILE A 507 -28.25 -12.37 -0.13
N GLY A 508 -27.58 -11.27 -0.45
CA GLY A 508 -28.06 -10.24 -1.37
C GLY A 508 -28.24 -10.74 -2.80
N SER A 509 -29.17 -10.12 -3.54
CA SER A 509 -29.41 -10.43 -4.96
C SER A 509 -28.25 -10.01 -5.88
N ASP A 510 -27.26 -9.30 -5.35
CA ASP A 510 -26.04 -8.82 -5.98
C ASP A 510 -24.83 -9.72 -5.69
N VAL A 511 -25.07 -10.95 -5.22
CA VAL A 511 -24.07 -12.00 -5.00
C VAL A 511 -24.13 -13.03 -6.11
N TYR A 512 -22.97 -13.38 -6.69
CA TYR A 512 -22.91 -14.19 -7.91
C TYR A 512 -21.90 -15.33 -7.80
N TRP A 513 -22.10 -16.46 -8.48
CA TRP A 513 -21.06 -17.48 -8.62
C TRP A 513 -20.89 -17.91 -10.06
N ASN A 514 -19.71 -18.42 -10.39
CA ASN A 514 -19.46 -18.89 -11.75
C ASN A 514 -19.87 -20.37 -11.88
N VAL A 515 -21.01 -20.63 -12.52
CA VAL A 515 -21.57 -22.00 -12.64
C VAL A 515 -20.63 -22.97 -13.34
N GLN A 516 -19.74 -22.49 -14.20
CA GLN A 516 -18.83 -23.32 -15.00
C GLN A 516 -17.55 -23.66 -14.23
N THR A 517 -16.97 -22.70 -13.51
CA THR A 517 -15.71 -22.90 -12.80
C THR A 517 -15.90 -23.41 -11.40
N THR A 518 -16.98 -23.04 -10.70
CA THR A 518 -17.34 -23.67 -9.42
C THR A 518 -17.82 -25.10 -9.60
N GLY A 519 -18.39 -25.41 -10.78
CA GLY A 519 -19.05 -26.68 -11.06
C GLY A 519 -20.43 -26.82 -10.40
N GLN A 520 -20.95 -25.76 -9.78
CA GLN A 520 -22.19 -25.80 -9.00
C GLN A 520 -23.35 -25.17 -9.76
N SER A 521 -24.45 -25.92 -9.91
CA SER A 521 -25.70 -25.43 -10.52
C SER A 521 -26.55 -24.58 -9.58
N SER A 522 -26.24 -24.59 -8.28
CA SER A 522 -26.91 -23.79 -7.25
C SER A 522 -25.89 -23.00 -6.44
N GLY A 523 -26.23 -21.75 -6.11
CA GLY A 523 -25.45 -20.90 -5.21
C GLY A 523 -25.61 -21.29 -3.75
N GLY A 524 -26.68 -22.00 -3.39
CA GLY A 524 -27.07 -22.27 -2.01
C GLY A 524 -27.87 -21.14 -1.37
N GLY A 525 -28.54 -21.44 -0.25
CA GLY A 525 -29.38 -20.49 0.48
C GLY A 525 -30.54 -19.91 -0.33
N ASN A 526 -30.78 -18.60 -0.16
CA ASN A 526 -31.86 -17.86 -0.81
C ASN A 526 -31.56 -17.34 -2.23
N LEU A 527 -30.45 -17.75 -2.85
CA LEU A 527 -30.06 -17.26 -4.18
C LEU A 527 -30.81 -17.99 -5.32
N PRO A 528 -31.41 -17.26 -6.27
CA PRO A 528 -32.00 -17.87 -7.45
C PRO A 528 -30.93 -18.30 -8.47
N ALA A 529 -31.28 -19.22 -9.37
CA ALA A 529 -30.37 -19.72 -10.41
C ALA A 529 -29.84 -18.61 -11.35
N SER A 530 -30.55 -17.48 -11.47
CA SER A 530 -30.12 -16.31 -12.27
C SER A 530 -28.85 -15.65 -11.76
N ASN A 531 -28.49 -15.86 -10.50
CA ASN A 531 -27.25 -15.36 -9.91
C ASN A 531 -26.03 -16.23 -10.25
N GLY A 532 -26.26 -17.41 -10.83
CA GLY A 532 -25.23 -18.24 -11.42
C GLY A 532 -24.84 -17.71 -12.79
N LEU A 533 -23.67 -17.07 -12.87
CA LEU A 533 -23.14 -16.51 -14.11
C LEU A 533 -22.22 -17.51 -14.81
N THR A 534 -22.20 -17.50 -16.14
CA THR A 534 -21.16 -18.17 -16.93
C THR A 534 -19.83 -17.42 -16.83
N THR A 535 -18.71 -18.06 -17.21
CA THR A 535 -17.41 -17.40 -17.30
C THR A 535 -17.44 -16.17 -18.22
N ALA A 536 -18.18 -16.23 -19.33
CA ALA A 536 -18.33 -15.09 -20.23
C ALA A 536 -19.07 -13.91 -19.56
N GLN A 537 -20.09 -14.20 -18.74
CA GLN A 537 -20.81 -13.17 -17.98
C GLN A 537 -19.95 -12.61 -16.83
N MET A 538 -19.15 -13.44 -16.17
CA MET A 538 -18.21 -13.00 -15.14
C MET A 538 -17.16 -12.01 -15.69
N SER A 539 -16.76 -12.14 -16.95
CA SER A 539 -15.90 -11.17 -17.64
C SER A 539 -16.59 -9.88 -18.10
N ALA A 540 -17.89 -9.72 -17.85
CA ALA A 540 -18.68 -8.59 -18.36
C ALA A 540 -19.25 -7.77 -17.19
N PRO A 541 -18.75 -6.53 -16.95
CA PRO A 541 -19.23 -5.66 -15.86
C PRO A 541 -20.75 -5.49 -15.81
N ALA A 542 -21.40 -5.43 -16.98
CA ALA A 542 -22.86 -5.31 -17.09
C ALA A 542 -23.65 -6.50 -16.49
N SER A 543 -23.00 -7.65 -16.24
CA SER A 543 -23.64 -8.81 -15.61
C SER A 543 -23.78 -8.65 -14.09
N PHE A 544 -23.05 -7.73 -13.48
CA PHE A 544 -23.06 -7.47 -12.04
C PHE A 544 -23.98 -6.28 -11.74
N VAL A 545 -25.27 -6.56 -11.64
CA VAL A 545 -26.28 -5.53 -11.39
C VAL A 545 -26.03 -4.86 -10.04
N GLY A 546 -25.93 -3.53 -10.04
CA GLY A 546 -25.73 -2.70 -8.84
C GLY A 546 -24.28 -2.48 -8.42
N TRP A 547 -23.31 -3.10 -9.10
CA TRP A 547 -21.89 -2.90 -8.79
C TRP A 547 -21.33 -1.66 -9.48
N ASP A 548 -20.48 -0.91 -8.78
CA ASP A 548 -19.78 0.25 -9.32
C ASP A 548 -18.40 -0.15 -9.85
N PHE A 549 -18.21 -0.04 -11.17
CA PHE A 549 -16.94 -0.21 -11.87
C PHE A 549 -16.31 1.14 -12.28
N GLY A 550 -16.85 2.25 -11.78
CA GLY A 550 -16.31 3.58 -12.00
C GLY A 550 -15.01 3.83 -11.21
N PRO A 551 -14.38 5.01 -11.38
CA PRO A 551 -13.10 5.33 -10.73
C PRO A 551 -13.12 5.31 -9.19
N SER A 552 -14.30 5.47 -8.59
CA SER A 552 -14.54 5.38 -7.13
C SER A 552 -15.09 4.04 -6.68
N GLY A 553 -15.34 3.13 -7.62
CA GLY A 553 -15.94 1.83 -7.38
C GLY A 553 -14.97 0.86 -6.69
N ALA A 554 -15.53 -0.10 -5.96
CA ALA A 554 -14.76 -1.17 -5.34
C ALA A 554 -14.17 -2.15 -6.38
N TRP A 555 -14.78 -2.21 -7.55
CA TRP A 555 -14.49 -3.20 -8.58
C TRP A 555 -13.87 -2.57 -9.82
N THR A 556 -13.01 -3.33 -10.48
CA THR A 556 -12.50 -3.01 -11.81
C THR A 556 -12.38 -4.28 -12.64
N MET A 557 -12.37 -4.12 -13.96
CA MET A 557 -12.27 -5.21 -14.92
C MET A 557 -11.11 -4.92 -15.87
N PRO A 558 -9.87 -5.29 -15.50
CA PRO A 558 -8.71 -5.12 -16.38
C PRO A 558 -8.89 -5.86 -17.71
N PRO A 559 -8.30 -5.38 -18.82
CA PRO A 559 -8.36 -6.08 -20.10
C PRO A 559 -7.92 -7.54 -19.99
N GLY A 560 -8.77 -8.48 -20.42
CA GLY A 560 -8.51 -9.92 -20.37
C GLY A 560 -8.86 -10.62 -19.04
N ALA A 561 -9.38 -9.89 -18.05
CA ALA A 561 -9.84 -10.49 -16.80
C ALA A 561 -11.03 -11.44 -17.00
N THR A 562 -11.04 -12.54 -16.25
CA THR A 562 -12.10 -13.56 -16.28
C THR A 562 -13.21 -13.32 -15.23
N HIS A 563 -13.00 -12.35 -14.34
CA HIS A 563 -13.91 -11.90 -13.30
C HIS A 563 -13.46 -10.50 -12.81
N PRO A 564 -14.30 -9.77 -12.06
CA PRO A 564 -13.90 -8.51 -11.42
C PRO A 564 -12.73 -8.71 -10.46
N VAL A 565 -11.89 -7.70 -10.30
CA VAL A 565 -10.89 -7.61 -9.23
C VAL A 565 -11.13 -6.36 -8.42
N LEU A 566 -10.66 -6.35 -7.17
CA LEU A 566 -10.81 -5.17 -6.33
C LEU A 566 -9.90 -4.06 -6.85
N THR A 567 -10.40 -2.83 -6.88
CA THR A 567 -9.65 -1.68 -7.42
C THR A 567 -8.28 -1.53 -6.76
N TRP A 568 -8.22 -1.73 -5.44
CA TRP A 568 -6.98 -1.64 -4.67
C TRP A 568 -5.91 -2.66 -5.10
N GLN A 569 -6.28 -3.79 -5.71
CA GLN A 569 -5.34 -4.83 -6.14
C GLN A 569 -4.59 -4.48 -7.43
N VAL A 570 -5.07 -3.49 -8.19
CA VAL A 570 -4.49 -3.12 -9.49
C VAL A 570 -3.99 -1.68 -9.52
N THR A 571 -4.53 -0.81 -8.67
CA THR A 571 -3.91 0.48 -8.39
C THR A 571 -2.70 0.20 -7.52
N GLY A 572 -1.49 0.24 -8.08
CA GLY A 572 -0.28 0.20 -7.24
C GLY A 572 -0.39 1.30 -6.20
N GLN A 573 -0.59 0.92 -4.93
CA GLN A 573 -0.83 1.85 -3.81
C GLN A 573 0.49 2.28 -3.19
#